data_AF-A0A2P5HNS7-F1
#
_entry.id   AF-A0A2P5HNS7-F1
#
_cell.length_a   1.000
_cell.length_b   1.000
_cell.length_c   1.000
_cell.angle_alpha   90.00
_cell.angle_beta   90.00
_cell.angle_gamma   90.00
#
_symmetry.space_group_name_H-M   'P 1'
#
loop_
_entity.id
_entity.type
_entity.pdbx_description
1 polymer ?
#
loop_
_entity_poly.entity_id
_entity_poly.type
_entity_poly.pdbx_seq_one_letter_code
_entity_poly.pdbx_strand_id
1 'polypeptide(L)'
;MIIQCDTAVLDNPVVMDFLQKDDLCNIPENTAKVMAPYSKDWTGPDAMSVAREQDPAELTRQDQIYLQTAFELHYYWKSRMRALALTRSFEADYDEITEKMRQIVEVSESLRDSVSLMNVLGLILDIGNYMNDANKQARGFKLSSLSRLAMVKDDKNQSTLADLVERIVRQQYPEWDTFVNDIQGVMTAQKINIEQLQADAKRYIDNVRNVQASLDSGNLSDPKKFHPQDRVSQIVQRSMKEARRKAEQMQLYLEEMSRTYDEIMAFYGEDPTDDNARRDFFAKLALFISEWKKSRDKNVTFEDQRRRNEESMRRKNAALNVRADRLTDAGPVSPSSAGAMDSLLEKLRAAAPQTRDQRDRRRRARLKDRHQVRVASGQKIPEINEVPDLDTGLPSAKSVDSPATDETPGTGSAGGNLLSPTSVTSPQEGEDDVAQRAAILLQGMRDGDEVEGDEDRREALRQARRKTAQDERNSRRRRREKTSSSQPPPRPANGTAEGAGESNAAEGESAQGDKDEAGSTAAHSEEPAAAAEEEGDVPTPKPVEEVPS
;
A
#
# COMPACT_ATOMS: atom_id res chain seq x y z
N MET A 1 14.11 35.97 -37.65
CA MET A 1 13.80 34.60 -37.13
C MET A 1 14.92 34.06 -36.25
N ILE A 2 15.62 32.96 -36.58
CA ILE A 2 16.50 32.22 -35.63
C ILE A 2 17.60 33.11 -35.02
N ILE A 3 18.37 33.81 -35.85
CA ILE A 3 19.46 34.70 -35.41
C ILE A 3 18.92 35.88 -34.59
N GLN A 4 17.83 36.50 -35.06
CA GLN A 4 17.18 37.64 -34.41
C GLN A 4 16.43 37.27 -33.11
N CYS A 5 16.35 35.97 -32.77
CA CYS A 5 15.67 35.44 -31.61
C CYS A 5 14.17 35.78 -31.56
N ASP A 6 13.47 35.65 -32.69
CA ASP A 6 12.03 35.91 -32.76
C ASP A 6 11.25 34.97 -31.83
N THR A 7 10.21 35.49 -31.17
CA THR A 7 9.38 34.74 -30.21
C THR A 7 8.79 33.46 -30.81
N ALA A 8 8.33 33.50 -32.08
CA ALA A 8 7.81 32.32 -32.78
C ALA A 8 8.83 31.16 -32.93
N VAL A 9 10.13 31.42 -32.77
CA VAL A 9 11.19 30.40 -32.70
C VAL A 9 11.45 29.99 -31.25
N LEU A 10 11.61 30.96 -30.35
CA LEU A 10 11.94 30.69 -28.94
C LEU A 10 10.82 29.97 -28.18
N ASP A 11 9.57 30.25 -28.52
CA ASP A 11 8.38 29.74 -27.83
C ASP A 11 7.93 28.38 -28.41
N ASN A 12 8.65 27.87 -29.41
CA ASN A 12 8.41 26.56 -30.02
C ASN A 12 9.42 25.53 -29.47
N PRO A 13 9.04 24.66 -28.52
CA PRO A 13 9.97 23.73 -27.90
C PRO A 13 10.58 22.76 -28.91
N VAL A 14 9.79 22.27 -29.88
CA VAL A 14 10.28 21.32 -30.91
C VAL A 14 11.40 21.93 -31.76
N VAL A 15 11.32 23.23 -32.05
CA VAL A 15 12.38 23.95 -32.78
C VAL A 15 13.59 24.20 -31.89
N MET A 16 13.38 24.60 -30.63
CA MET A 16 14.47 24.82 -29.67
C MET A 16 15.25 23.53 -29.35
N ASP A 17 14.56 22.39 -29.22
CA ASP A 17 15.17 21.07 -29.02
C ASP A 17 15.91 20.61 -30.27
N PHE A 18 15.33 20.81 -31.46
CA PHE A 18 16.00 20.51 -32.72
C PHE A 18 17.31 21.29 -32.85
N LEU A 19 17.30 22.60 -32.59
CA LEU A 19 18.46 23.49 -32.69
C LEU A 19 19.56 23.20 -31.64
N GLN A 20 19.22 22.48 -30.56
CA GLN A 20 20.15 22.06 -29.51
C GLN A 20 20.78 20.67 -29.73
N LYS A 21 20.37 19.92 -30.76
CA LYS A 21 20.95 18.60 -31.06
C LYS A 21 22.46 18.67 -31.26
N ASP A 22 23.16 17.61 -30.84
CA ASP A 22 24.62 17.53 -30.95
C ASP A 22 25.11 17.61 -32.40
N ASP A 23 24.33 17.15 -33.39
CA ASP A 23 24.64 17.28 -34.83
C ASP A 23 24.73 18.73 -35.33
N LEU A 24 24.07 19.67 -34.62
CA LEU A 24 24.14 21.11 -34.87
C LEU A 24 25.14 21.82 -33.96
N CYS A 25 25.51 21.21 -32.84
CA CYS A 25 26.49 21.77 -31.90
C CYS A 25 27.93 21.37 -32.23
N ASN A 26 28.14 20.19 -32.82
CA ASN A 26 29.45 19.62 -33.11
C ASN A 26 29.51 19.34 -34.62
N ILE A 27 30.36 20.06 -35.35
CA ILE A 27 30.42 19.99 -36.82
C ILE A 27 31.48 18.95 -37.25
N PRO A 28 31.12 17.92 -38.03
CA PRO A 28 32.10 16.96 -38.54
C PRO A 28 33.13 17.62 -39.46
N GLU A 29 34.40 17.21 -39.37
CA GLU A 29 35.51 17.81 -40.14
C GLU A 29 35.29 17.77 -41.66
N ASN A 30 34.65 16.71 -42.17
CA ASN A 30 34.29 16.60 -43.59
C ASN A 30 33.26 17.66 -44.00
N THR A 31 32.24 17.88 -43.15
CA THR A 31 31.24 18.95 -43.36
C THR A 31 31.90 20.32 -43.28
N ALA A 32 32.84 20.52 -42.34
CA ALA A 32 33.63 21.74 -42.23
C ALA A 32 34.38 22.07 -43.54
N LYS A 33 35.05 21.09 -44.14
CA LYS A 33 35.78 21.26 -45.41
C LYS A 33 34.87 21.60 -46.59
N VAL A 34 33.69 20.97 -46.67
CA VAL A 34 32.74 21.19 -47.78
C VAL A 34 32.03 22.54 -47.67
N MET A 35 31.67 22.97 -46.47
CA MET A 35 30.93 24.21 -46.24
C MET A 35 31.82 25.45 -46.13
N ALA A 36 33.13 25.30 -45.88
CA ALA A 36 34.06 26.42 -45.69
C ALA A 36 34.04 27.47 -46.83
N PRO A 37 34.07 27.12 -48.13
CA PRO A 37 34.08 28.12 -49.22
C PRO A 37 32.82 28.99 -49.28
N TYR A 38 31.68 28.44 -48.85
CA TYR A 38 30.41 29.16 -48.77
C TYR A 38 30.29 29.99 -47.49
N SER A 39 31.10 29.69 -46.46
CA SER A 39 30.95 30.24 -45.11
C SER A 39 31.46 31.66 -44.96
N LYS A 40 31.19 32.25 -43.79
CA LYS A 40 31.65 33.59 -43.42
C LYS A 40 32.07 33.61 -41.95
N ASP A 41 33.32 33.95 -41.68
CA ASP A 41 33.80 34.13 -40.32
C ASP A 41 33.34 35.48 -39.77
N TRP A 42 32.49 35.43 -38.73
CA TRP A 42 31.99 36.62 -38.03
C TRP A 42 32.89 37.07 -36.87
N THR A 43 33.95 36.31 -36.56
CA THR A 43 34.90 36.63 -35.48
C THR A 43 36.09 37.48 -35.93
N GLY A 44 36.36 37.53 -37.23
CA GLY A 44 37.45 38.30 -37.83
C GLY A 44 37.20 39.82 -37.95
N PRO A 45 38.28 40.62 -38.12
CA PRO A 45 38.16 42.06 -38.35
C PRO A 45 37.43 42.35 -39.67
N ASP A 46 36.61 43.41 -39.68
CA ASP A 46 35.82 43.86 -40.82
C ASP A 46 34.97 42.78 -41.51
N ALA A 47 34.55 41.75 -40.76
CA ALA A 47 33.79 40.59 -41.25
C ALA A 47 32.66 40.97 -42.21
N MET A 48 31.88 42.04 -41.95
CA MET A 48 30.80 42.47 -42.85
C MET A 48 31.27 42.74 -44.30
N SER A 49 32.49 43.24 -44.51
CA SER A 49 33.06 43.53 -45.83
C SER A 49 33.62 42.32 -46.58
N VAL A 50 33.95 41.23 -45.86
CA VAL A 50 34.55 40.02 -46.44
C VAL A 50 33.53 39.31 -47.34
N ALA A 51 33.87 39.10 -48.60
CA ALA A 51 33.08 38.32 -49.54
C ALA A 51 33.25 36.81 -49.28
N ARG A 52 32.22 36.02 -49.59
CA ARG A 52 32.28 34.55 -49.57
C ARG A 52 33.05 34.07 -50.81
N GLU A 53 33.71 32.91 -50.74
CA GLU A 53 34.44 32.36 -51.89
C GLU A 53 33.49 31.75 -52.93
N GLN A 54 32.37 31.19 -52.49
CA GLN A 54 31.31 30.59 -53.31
C GLN A 54 29.93 31.13 -52.90
N ASP A 55 28.96 31.10 -53.82
CA ASP A 55 27.61 31.64 -53.58
C ASP A 55 26.74 30.63 -52.80
N PRO A 56 26.25 30.96 -51.58
CA PRO A 56 25.34 30.09 -50.84
C PRO A 56 24.05 29.72 -51.59
N ALA A 57 23.66 30.45 -52.65
CA ALA A 57 22.51 30.11 -53.47
C ALA A 57 22.67 28.77 -54.23
N GLU A 58 23.89 28.26 -54.38
CA GLU A 58 24.17 26.94 -54.98
C GLU A 58 23.78 25.78 -54.04
N LEU A 59 23.71 26.02 -52.73
CA LEU A 59 23.36 25.03 -51.71
C LEU A 59 21.84 24.82 -51.61
N THR A 60 21.41 23.66 -51.09
CA THR A 60 19.98 23.44 -50.82
C THR A 60 19.47 24.38 -49.73
N ARG A 61 18.15 24.62 -49.65
CA ARG A 61 17.56 25.49 -48.61
C ARG A 61 17.90 25.01 -47.19
N GLN A 62 18.02 23.71 -46.99
CA GLN A 62 18.39 23.07 -45.72
C GLN A 62 19.84 23.42 -45.37
N ASP A 63 20.75 23.25 -46.33
CA ASP A 63 22.18 23.55 -46.18
C ASP A 63 22.41 25.05 -45.99
N GLN A 64 21.67 25.92 -46.69
CA GLN A 64 21.70 27.37 -46.48
C GLN A 64 21.33 27.76 -45.05
N ILE A 65 20.30 27.12 -44.47
CA ILE A 65 19.91 27.36 -43.07
C ILE A 65 20.99 26.86 -42.12
N TYR A 66 21.53 25.66 -42.34
CA TYR A 66 22.62 25.10 -41.53
C TYR A 66 23.87 25.99 -41.55
N LEU A 67 24.27 26.42 -42.76
CA LEU A 67 25.38 27.34 -43.01
C LEU A 67 25.20 28.65 -42.23
N GLN A 68 24.08 29.33 -42.44
CA GLN A 68 23.79 30.64 -41.82
C GLN A 68 23.51 30.56 -40.31
N THR A 69 23.36 29.37 -39.72
CA THR A 69 23.08 29.20 -38.29
C THR A 69 24.17 28.38 -37.60
N ALA A 70 24.00 27.07 -37.48
CA ALA A 70 24.91 26.18 -36.77
C ALA A 70 26.38 26.30 -37.20
N PHE A 71 26.63 26.52 -38.51
CA PHE A 71 27.97 26.62 -39.07
C PHE A 71 28.64 27.99 -38.83
N GLU A 72 28.07 29.07 -39.36
CA GLU A 72 28.65 30.43 -39.23
C GLU A 72 28.68 30.94 -37.78
N LEU A 73 27.76 30.48 -36.93
CA LEU A 73 27.74 30.83 -35.51
C LEU A 73 28.42 29.76 -34.63
N HIS A 74 29.08 28.75 -35.20
CA HIS A 74 29.59 27.56 -34.48
C HIS A 74 30.37 27.91 -33.21
N TYR A 75 31.25 28.92 -33.27
CA TYR A 75 32.05 29.43 -32.15
C TYR A 75 31.25 29.59 -30.85
N TYR A 76 30.00 30.04 -30.94
CA TYR A 76 29.13 30.28 -29.78
C TYR A 76 27.79 29.55 -29.84
N TRP A 77 27.48 28.80 -30.91
CA TRP A 77 26.18 28.16 -31.14
C TRP A 77 25.69 27.29 -29.97
N LYS A 78 26.55 26.39 -29.45
CA LYS A 78 26.21 25.49 -28.33
C LYS A 78 25.83 26.28 -27.06
N SER A 79 26.61 27.32 -26.74
CA SER A 79 26.34 28.19 -25.58
C SER A 79 25.13 29.09 -25.81
N ARG A 80 24.97 29.63 -27.03
CA ARG A 80 23.84 30.45 -27.47
C ARG A 80 22.52 29.70 -27.29
N MET A 81 22.43 28.47 -27.80
CA MET A 81 21.21 27.69 -27.75
C MET A 81 20.85 27.27 -26.32
N ARG A 82 21.84 26.84 -25.51
CA ARG A 82 21.65 26.60 -24.06
C ARG A 82 21.14 27.84 -23.34
N ALA A 83 21.75 29.00 -23.59
CA ALA A 83 21.37 30.25 -22.95
C ALA A 83 19.96 30.70 -23.34
N LEU A 84 19.57 30.56 -24.61
CA LEU A 84 18.22 30.86 -25.08
C LEU A 84 17.17 29.90 -24.50
N ALA A 85 17.46 28.59 -24.46
CA ALA A 85 16.59 27.59 -23.83
C ALA A 85 16.34 27.91 -22.35
N LEU A 86 17.40 28.27 -21.62
CA LEU A 86 17.28 28.69 -20.21
C LEU A 86 16.29 29.87 -20.05
N THR A 87 16.24 30.84 -20.97
CA THR A 87 15.29 31.97 -20.87
C THR A 87 13.81 31.59 -20.95
N ARG A 88 13.50 30.34 -21.33
CA ARG A 88 12.14 29.79 -21.41
C ARG A 88 11.84 28.74 -20.35
N SER A 89 12.82 27.91 -19.96
CA SER A 89 12.59 26.82 -18.99
C SER A 89 12.80 27.24 -17.52
N PHE A 90 13.70 28.18 -17.23
CA PHE A 90 14.22 28.40 -15.86
C PHE A 90 13.17 28.72 -14.78
N GLU A 91 12.01 29.22 -15.19
CA GLU A 91 10.90 29.56 -14.30
C GLU A 91 10.09 28.32 -13.95
N ALA A 92 9.63 27.58 -14.97
CA ALA A 92 8.85 26.35 -14.81
C ALA A 92 9.67 25.23 -14.16
N ASP A 93 10.93 25.05 -14.58
CA ASP A 93 11.85 24.07 -13.98
C ASP A 93 12.02 24.33 -12.47
N TYR A 94 12.12 25.60 -12.07
CA TYR A 94 12.25 25.98 -10.67
C TYR A 94 10.97 25.71 -9.88
N ASP A 95 9.81 26.10 -10.41
CA ASP A 95 8.54 25.92 -9.71
C ASP A 95 8.24 24.42 -9.52
N GLU A 96 8.42 23.58 -10.55
CA GLU A 96 8.24 22.12 -10.48
C GLU A 96 9.20 21.44 -9.49
N ILE A 97 10.48 21.80 -9.52
CA ILE A 97 11.47 21.20 -8.62
C ILE A 97 11.23 21.66 -7.17
N THR A 98 10.98 22.96 -6.93
CA THR A 98 10.78 23.47 -5.56
C THR A 98 9.47 22.99 -4.93
N GLU A 99 8.40 22.77 -5.70
CA GLU A 99 7.16 22.16 -5.19
C GLU A 99 7.43 20.76 -4.62
N LYS A 100 8.14 19.90 -5.38
CA LYS A 100 8.53 18.55 -4.93
C LYS A 100 9.43 18.59 -3.69
N MET A 101 10.34 19.56 -3.59
CA MET A 101 11.19 19.73 -2.39
C MET A 101 10.37 20.11 -1.16
N ARG A 102 9.48 21.10 -1.29
CA ARG A 102 8.60 21.54 -0.21
C ARG A 102 7.73 20.42 0.31
N GLN A 103 7.19 19.60 -0.59
CA GLN A 103 6.41 18.42 -0.24
C GLN A 103 7.20 17.40 0.59
N ILE A 104 8.50 17.19 0.31
CA ILE A 104 9.35 16.32 1.14
C ILE A 104 9.56 16.94 2.53
N VAL A 105 9.82 18.24 2.62
CA VAL A 105 10.00 18.96 3.89
C VAL A 105 8.73 18.91 4.74
N GLU A 106 7.58 19.31 4.18
CA GLU A 106 6.28 19.33 4.86
C GLU A 106 5.88 17.94 5.39
N VAL A 107 6.11 16.88 4.60
CA VAL A 107 5.83 15.49 5.04
C VAL A 107 6.80 15.03 6.13
N SER A 108 8.07 15.45 6.07
CA SER A 108 9.07 15.12 7.09
C SER A 108 8.81 15.85 8.42
N GLU A 109 8.37 17.10 8.36
CA GLU A 109 7.93 17.88 9.53
C GLU A 109 6.64 17.30 10.13
N SER A 110 5.64 16.98 9.31
CA SER A 110 4.40 16.32 9.75
C SER A 110 4.65 14.96 10.42
N LEU A 111 5.64 14.20 9.94
CA LEU A 111 6.10 12.96 10.60
C LEU A 111 6.78 13.22 11.95
N ARG A 112 7.52 14.32 12.09
CA ARG A 112 8.22 14.70 13.33
C ARG A 112 7.25 15.16 14.42
N ASP A 113 6.24 15.94 14.02
CA ASP A 113 5.32 16.62 14.93
C ASP A 113 4.08 15.76 15.28
N SER A 114 3.87 14.63 14.59
CA SER A 114 2.78 13.68 14.87
C SER A 114 2.98 12.90 16.18
N VAL A 115 2.59 13.52 17.29
CA VAL A 115 2.52 12.89 18.63
C VAL A 115 1.59 11.67 18.63
N SER A 116 0.51 11.74 17.84
CA SER A 116 -0.45 10.66 17.60
C SER A 116 0.24 9.40 17.03
N LEU A 117 1.07 9.54 15.99
CA LEU A 117 1.88 8.43 15.44
C LEU A 117 2.85 7.88 16.50
N MET A 118 3.53 8.74 17.24
CA MET A 118 4.49 8.32 18.26
C MET A 118 3.83 7.44 19.34
N ASN A 119 2.63 7.80 19.79
CA ASN A 119 1.86 7.00 20.74
C ASN A 119 1.41 5.65 20.16
N VAL A 120 1.00 5.60 18.89
CA VAL A 120 0.65 4.33 18.21
C VAL A 120 1.88 3.43 18.09
N LEU A 121 3.06 3.96 17.76
CA LEU A 121 4.31 3.20 17.72
C LEU A 121 4.72 2.71 19.13
N GLY A 122 4.50 3.52 20.16
CA GLY A 122 4.67 3.13 21.57
C GLY A 122 3.77 1.96 21.97
N LEU A 123 2.47 2.02 21.64
CA LEU A 123 1.52 0.93 21.88
C LEU A 123 1.92 -0.37 21.15
N ILE A 124 2.42 -0.27 19.91
CA ILE A 124 2.95 -1.41 19.16
C ILE A 124 4.19 -2.01 19.87
N LEU A 125 5.07 -1.17 20.40
CA LEU A 125 6.24 -1.61 21.17
C LEU A 125 5.82 -2.32 22.46
N ASP A 126 4.87 -1.77 23.22
CA ASP A 126 4.39 -2.34 24.48
C ASP A 126 3.69 -3.69 24.28
N ILE A 127 2.82 -3.80 23.27
CA ILE A 127 2.17 -5.07 22.92
C ILE A 127 3.22 -6.08 22.43
N GLY A 128 4.19 -5.65 21.61
CA GLY A 128 5.30 -6.48 21.18
C GLY A 128 6.15 -7.00 22.34
N ASN A 129 6.47 -6.14 23.30
CA ASN A 129 7.19 -6.49 24.53
C ASN A 129 6.39 -7.44 25.42
N TYR A 130 5.08 -7.24 25.57
CA TYR A 130 4.21 -8.16 26.32
C TYR A 130 4.09 -9.55 25.67
N MET A 131 4.07 -9.63 24.33
CA MET A 131 3.96 -10.89 23.58
C MET A 131 5.29 -11.66 23.49
N ASN A 132 6.43 -10.98 23.66
CA ASN A 132 7.76 -11.56 23.52
C ASN A 132 8.32 -12.06 24.86
N ASP A 133 9.18 -13.08 24.82
CA ASP A 133 9.90 -13.57 25.99
C ASP A 133 10.70 -12.45 26.69
N ALA A 134 10.99 -12.60 27.99
CA ALA A 134 11.80 -11.64 28.76
C ALA A 134 13.20 -11.36 28.15
N ASN A 135 13.75 -12.31 27.38
CA ASN A 135 15.02 -12.16 26.68
C ASN A 135 14.93 -11.39 25.34
N LYS A 136 13.73 -11.01 24.91
CA LYS A 136 13.43 -10.33 23.64
C LYS A 136 12.77 -8.95 23.84
N GLN A 137 12.86 -8.40 25.04
CA GLN A 137 12.38 -7.05 25.34
C GLN A 137 13.20 -6.01 24.55
N ALA A 138 12.50 -5.15 23.82
CA ALA A 138 13.09 -4.14 22.96
C ALA A 138 12.84 -2.72 23.51
N ARG A 139 13.78 -1.81 23.25
CA ARG A 139 13.62 -0.37 23.52
C ARG A 139 13.01 0.42 22.34
N GLY A 140 12.78 -0.26 21.23
CA GLY A 140 12.30 0.30 19.97
C GLY A 140 12.42 -0.73 18.84
N PHE A 141 11.85 -0.44 17.68
CA PHE A 141 11.89 -1.31 16.50
C PHE A 141 12.10 -0.49 15.21
N LYS A 142 12.76 -1.07 14.21
CA LYS A 142 12.86 -0.45 12.87
C LYS A 142 11.52 -0.47 12.14
N LEU A 143 11.24 0.55 11.31
CA LEU A 143 9.99 0.71 10.56
C LEU A 143 9.62 -0.51 9.69
N SER A 144 10.60 -1.25 9.17
CA SER A 144 10.39 -2.53 8.47
C SER A 144 9.56 -3.55 9.28
N SER A 145 9.53 -3.43 10.61
CA SER A 145 8.73 -4.27 11.50
C SER A 145 7.23 -4.06 11.36
N LEU A 146 6.77 -2.87 10.92
CA LEU A 146 5.34 -2.55 10.76
C LEU A 146 4.66 -3.51 9.77
N SER A 147 5.38 -3.93 8.72
CA SER A 147 4.91 -4.92 7.74
C SER A 147 4.56 -6.28 8.38
N ARG A 148 5.19 -6.63 9.52
CA ARG A 148 5.00 -7.92 10.20
C ARG A 148 3.72 -7.96 11.05
N LEU A 149 3.13 -6.81 11.38
CA LEU A 149 1.89 -6.73 12.18
C LEU A 149 0.70 -7.38 11.46
N ALA A 150 0.69 -7.38 10.13
CA ALA A 150 -0.31 -8.07 9.31
C ALA A 150 -0.08 -9.59 9.18
N MET A 151 1.11 -10.07 9.52
CA MET A 151 1.49 -11.49 9.40
C MET A 151 1.13 -12.30 10.66
N VAL A 152 1.18 -11.67 11.84
CA VAL A 152 0.80 -12.28 13.12
C VAL A 152 -0.71 -12.34 13.21
N LYS A 153 -1.26 -13.53 13.50
CA LYS A 153 -2.70 -13.82 13.57
C LYS A 153 -3.10 -14.43 14.91
N ASP A 154 -4.39 -14.32 15.24
CA ASP A 154 -5.03 -14.97 16.39
C ASP A 154 -5.17 -16.49 16.21
N ASP A 155 -5.61 -17.16 17.28
CA ASP A 155 -5.80 -18.62 17.33
C ASP A 155 -6.77 -19.17 16.28
N LYS A 156 -7.66 -18.31 15.77
CA LYS A 156 -8.70 -18.64 14.79
C LYS A 156 -8.36 -18.18 13.35
N ASN A 157 -7.22 -17.52 13.13
CA ASN A 157 -6.87 -16.85 11.86
C ASN A 157 -7.95 -15.86 11.36
N GLN A 158 -8.70 -15.24 12.28
CA GLN A 158 -9.76 -14.26 12.02
C GLN A 158 -9.33 -12.80 12.21
N SER A 159 -8.29 -12.53 12.99
CA SER A 159 -7.75 -11.17 13.21
C SER A 159 -6.23 -11.18 13.22
N THR A 160 -5.62 -10.14 12.67
CA THR A 160 -4.18 -9.90 12.75
C THR A 160 -3.81 -9.05 13.96
N LEU A 161 -2.52 -8.95 14.28
CA LEU A 161 -2.03 -8.01 15.29
C LEU A 161 -2.29 -6.56 14.88
N ALA A 162 -2.21 -6.22 13.59
CA ALA A 162 -2.63 -4.91 13.07
C ALA A 162 -4.12 -4.62 13.36
N ASP A 163 -5.00 -5.61 13.14
CA ASP A 163 -6.44 -5.48 13.47
C ASP A 163 -6.67 -5.37 14.99
N LEU A 164 -5.80 -5.92 15.84
CA LEU A 164 -5.88 -5.73 17.29
C LEU A 164 -5.47 -4.31 17.71
N VAL A 165 -4.36 -3.79 17.17
CA VAL A 165 -3.83 -2.45 17.50
C VAL A 165 -4.81 -1.36 17.06
N GLU A 166 -5.35 -1.43 15.83
CA GLU A 166 -6.37 -0.46 15.37
C GLU A 166 -7.58 -0.43 16.30
N ARG A 167 -8.05 -1.61 16.73
CA ARG A 167 -9.21 -1.74 17.59
C ARG A 167 -8.96 -1.14 18.98
N ILE A 168 -7.77 -1.34 19.54
CA ILE A 168 -7.38 -0.75 20.82
C ILE A 168 -7.31 0.77 20.70
N VAL A 169 -6.66 1.30 19.67
CA VAL A 169 -6.57 2.75 19.42
C VAL A 169 -7.96 3.35 19.27
N ARG A 170 -8.79 2.86 18.34
CA ARG A 170 -10.11 3.44 18.09
C ARG A 170 -11.08 3.33 19.28
N GLN A 171 -10.96 2.31 20.13
CA GLN A 171 -11.86 2.12 21.27
C GLN A 171 -11.38 2.81 22.56
N GLN A 172 -10.07 2.88 22.82
CA GLN A 172 -9.51 3.36 24.09
C GLN A 172 -8.76 4.70 23.98
N TYR A 173 -8.17 4.99 22.81
CA TYR A 173 -7.36 6.17 22.53
C TYR A 173 -7.76 6.83 21.20
N PRO A 174 -9.03 7.22 21.02
CA PRO A 174 -9.54 7.74 19.74
C PRO A 174 -8.79 9.00 19.28
N GLU A 175 -8.17 9.74 20.19
CA GLU A 175 -7.32 10.88 19.91
C GLU A 175 -6.01 10.51 19.19
N TRP A 176 -5.60 9.24 19.14
CA TRP A 176 -4.44 8.81 18.36
C TRP A 176 -4.80 8.42 16.91
N ASP A 177 -6.06 8.11 16.59
CA ASP A 177 -6.50 7.74 15.22
C ASP A 177 -6.30 8.90 14.20
N THR A 178 -6.09 10.13 14.68
CA THR A 178 -5.78 11.29 13.81
C THR A 178 -4.47 11.13 13.05
N PHE A 179 -3.52 10.30 13.52
CA PHE A 179 -2.21 10.13 12.87
C PHE A 179 -2.32 9.81 11.39
N VAL A 180 -3.36 9.06 11.00
CA VAL A 180 -3.65 8.66 9.62
C VAL A 180 -3.82 9.86 8.69
N ASN A 181 -4.33 10.97 9.21
CA ASN A 181 -4.46 12.25 8.51
C ASN A 181 -3.16 13.06 8.61
N ASP A 182 -2.58 13.13 9.82
CA ASP A 182 -1.35 13.88 10.11
C ASP A 182 -0.20 13.47 9.16
N ILE A 183 -0.06 12.16 8.88
CA ILE A 183 1.01 11.63 8.00
C ILE A 183 0.52 11.24 6.60
N GLN A 184 -0.68 11.67 6.19
CA GLN A 184 -1.29 11.29 4.91
C GLN A 184 -0.45 11.68 3.68
N GLY A 185 0.35 12.75 3.77
CA GLY A 185 1.25 13.20 2.70
C GLY A 185 2.36 12.21 2.33
N VAL A 186 2.67 11.24 3.21
CA VAL A 186 3.58 10.12 2.88
C VAL A 186 3.09 9.33 1.65
N MET A 187 1.77 9.24 1.44
CA MET A 187 1.18 8.54 0.29
C MET A 187 1.51 9.17 -1.06
N THR A 188 1.84 10.46 -1.09
CA THR A 188 2.30 11.19 -2.28
C THR A 188 3.83 11.29 -2.31
N ALA A 189 4.49 11.55 -1.18
CA ALA A 189 5.95 11.61 -1.08
C ALA A 189 6.65 10.30 -1.49
N GLN A 190 6.07 9.12 -1.21
CA GLN A 190 6.62 7.82 -1.66
C GLN A 190 6.78 7.67 -3.18
N LYS A 191 6.14 8.54 -3.98
CA LYS A 191 6.22 8.52 -5.45
C LYS A 191 7.36 9.38 -5.99
N ILE A 192 7.98 10.21 -5.13
CA ILE A 192 9.05 11.11 -5.51
C ILE A 192 10.38 10.36 -5.36
N ASN A 193 11.14 10.25 -6.45
CA ASN A 193 12.52 9.80 -6.37
C ASN A 193 13.39 10.96 -5.88
N ILE A 194 13.86 10.87 -4.64
CA ILE A 194 14.62 11.93 -3.95
C ILE A 194 16.01 12.11 -4.55
N GLU A 195 16.70 11.02 -4.94
CA GLU A 195 18.00 11.08 -5.62
C GLU A 195 17.90 11.80 -6.96
N GLN A 196 16.85 11.46 -7.74
CA GLN A 196 16.58 12.11 -9.02
C GLN A 196 16.25 13.60 -8.81
N LEU A 197 15.42 13.94 -7.82
CA LEU A 197 15.12 15.34 -7.49
C LEU A 197 16.36 16.14 -7.09
N GLN A 198 17.26 15.55 -6.29
CA GLN A 198 18.54 16.16 -5.95
C GLN A 198 19.44 16.34 -7.19
N ALA A 199 19.44 15.38 -8.11
CA ALA A 199 20.19 15.47 -9.37
C ALA A 199 19.63 16.54 -10.31
N ASP A 200 18.31 16.66 -10.43
CA ASP A 200 17.64 17.66 -11.25
C ASP A 200 17.85 19.08 -10.70
N ALA A 201 17.79 19.25 -9.38
CA ALA A 201 18.12 20.52 -8.73
C ALA A 201 19.58 20.95 -8.95
N LYS A 202 20.54 20.02 -8.82
CA LYS A 202 21.96 20.29 -9.13
C LYS A 202 22.13 20.68 -10.60
N ARG A 203 21.51 19.93 -11.53
CA ARG A 203 21.52 20.24 -12.97
C ARG A 203 20.94 21.62 -13.28
N TYR A 204 19.86 22.02 -12.62
CA TYR A 204 19.26 23.36 -12.74
C TYR A 204 20.27 24.45 -12.34
N ILE A 205 20.86 24.32 -11.14
CA ILE A 205 21.82 25.29 -10.59
C ILE A 205 23.06 25.38 -11.48
N ASP A 206 23.61 24.23 -11.89
CA ASP A 206 24.77 24.17 -12.79
C ASP A 206 24.45 24.73 -14.17
N ASN A 207 23.25 24.53 -14.72
CA ASN A 207 22.86 25.11 -16.01
C ASN A 207 22.85 26.64 -15.95
N VAL A 208 22.23 27.23 -14.92
CA VAL A 208 22.24 28.69 -14.68
C VAL A 208 23.67 29.20 -14.52
N ARG A 209 24.50 28.52 -13.72
CA ARG A 209 25.91 28.87 -13.50
C ARG A 209 26.74 28.80 -14.78
N ASN A 210 26.53 27.77 -15.60
CA ASN A 210 27.22 27.58 -16.88
C ASN A 210 26.83 28.61 -17.93
N VAL A 211 25.57 29.03 -17.97
CA VAL A 211 25.11 30.14 -18.83
C VAL A 211 25.71 31.47 -18.33
N GLN A 212 25.73 31.71 -17.02
CA GLN A 212 26.36 32.90 -16.45
C GLN A 212 27.87 32.97 -16.78
N ALA A 213 28.62 31.89 -16.56
CA ALA A 213 30.04 31.81 -16.92
C ALA A 213 30.27 32.01 -18.43
N SER A 214 29.37 31.50 -19.27
CA SER A 214 29.42 31.72 -20.72
C SER A 214 29.32 33.20 -21.10
N LEU A 215 28.53 34.00 -20.36
CA LEU A 215 28.33 35.43 -20.57
C LEU A 215 29.45 36.28 -19.94
N ASP A 216 30.01 35.86 -18.81
CA ASP A 216 31.02 36.66 -18.10
C ASP A 216 32.44 36.48 -18.70
N SER A 217 32.79 35.26 -19.12
CA SER A 217 34.15 34.94 -19.59
C SER A 217 34.25 33.88 -20.70
N GLY A 218 33.13 33.24 -21.06
CA GLY A 218 33.09 32.23 -22.13
C GLY A 218 32.72 32.78 -23.51
N ASN A 219 32.23 31.91 -24.39
CA ASN A 219 31.97 32.22 -25.80
C ASN A 219 30.82 33.22 -26.03
N LEU A 220 30.09 33.63 -24.98
CA LEU A 220 29.06 34.69 -25.03
C LEU A 220 29.51 36.02 -24.39
N SER A 221 30.78 36.17 -24.03
CA SER A 221 31.31 37.36 -23.34
C SER A 221 31.67 38.54 -24.24
N ASP A 222 31.94 38.30 -25.54
CA ASP A 222 32.32 39.35 -26.50
C ASP A 222 31.29 39.47 -27.64
N PRO A 223 30.31 40.39 -27.52
CA PRO A 223 29.31 40.61 -28.56
C PRO A 223 29.86 41.05 -29.92
N LYS A 224 31.12 41.48 -30.03
CA LYS A 224 31.73 41.85 -31.32
C LYS A 224 31.98 40.64 -32.22
N LYS A 225 32.06 39.44 -31.64
CA LYS A 225 32.26 38.16 -32.35
C LYS A 225 30.94 37.51 -32.78
N PHE A 226 29.79 38.11 -32.45
CA PHE A 226 28.49 37.60 -32.86
C PHE A 226 28.13 38.08 -34.25
N HIS A 227 27.17 37.39 -34.86
CA HIS A 227 26.54 37.85 -36.09
C HIS A 227 25.85 39.20 -35.80
N PRO A 228 25.99 40.26 -36.65
CA PRO A 228 25.51 41.61 -36.33
C PRO A 228 24.01 41.75 -36.06
N GLN A 229 23.21 40.79 -36.50
CA GLN A 229 21.75 40.72 -36.25
C GLN A 229 21.37 39.84 -35.05
N ASP A 230 22.31 39.19 -34.38
CA ASP A 230 22.02 38.31 -33.24
C ASP A 230 21.63 39.11 -32.00
N ARG A 231 20.58 38.66 -31.32
CA ARG A 231 20.00 39.32 -30.14
C ARG A 231 20.16 38.51 -28.86
N VAL A 232 20.86 37.36 -28.91
CA VAL A 232 21.08 36.47 -27.74
C VAL A 232 21.51 37.23 -26.49
N SER A 233 22.53 38.09 -26.58
CA SER A 233 23.04 38.85 -25.43
C SER A 233 21.98 39.71 -24.75
N GLN A 234 21.11 40.37 -25.54
CA GLN A 234 20.11 41.31 -25.03
C GLN A 234 18.91 40.59 -24.39
N ILE A 235 18.60 39.38 -24.84
CA ILE A 235 17.48 38.58 -24.34
C ILE A 235 17.92 37.82 -23.09
N VAL A 236 19.06 37.12 -23.16
CA VAL A 236 19.58 36.32 -22.06
C VAL A 236 19.88 37.19 -20.84
N GLN A 237 20.59 38.31 -20.99
CA GLN A 237 20.94 39.18 -19.86
C GLN A 237 19.72 39.72 -19.09
N ARG A 238 18.55 39.88 -19.74
CA ARG A 238 17.32 40.29 -19.05
C ARG A 238 16.82 39.24 -18.07
N SER A 239 16.91 37.96 -18.43
CA SER A 239 16.48 36.84 -17.57
C SER A 239 17.53 36.44 -16.51
N MET A 240 18.83 36.63 -16.78
CA MET A 240 19.91 36.15 -15.90
C MET A 240 19.91 36.73 -14.48
N LYS A 241 19.35 37.93 -14.26
CA LYS A 241 19.19 38.45 -12.88
C LYS A 241 18.27 37.55 -12.06
N GLU A 242 17.15 37.15 -12.65
CA GLU A 242 16.12 36.35 -11.96
C GLU A 242 16.51 34.87 -11.90
N ALA A 243 17.07 34.34 -12.99
CA ALA A 243 17.58 32.96 -13.02
C ALA A 243 18.65 32.71 -11.94
N ARG A 244 19.59 33.64 -11.73
CA ARG A 244 20.58 33.54 -10.64
C ARG A 244 19.92 33.54 -9.25
N ARG A 245 18.97 34.45 -9.00
CA ARG A 245 18.22 34.51 -7.74
C ARG A 245 17.48 33.19 -7.47
N LYS A 246 16.82 32.63 -8.48
CA LYS A 246 16.16 31.31 -8.40
C LYS A 246 17.15 30.17 -8.19
N ALA A 247 18.35 30.19 -8.79
CA ALA A 247 19.39 29.18 -8.55
C ALA A 247 20.00 29.24 -7.14
N GLU A 248 20.27 30.45 -6.61
CA GLU A 248 20.70 30.65 -5.22
C GLU A 248 19.63 30.14 -4.23
N GLN A 249 18.36 30.44 -4.49
CA GLN A 249 17.25 29.95 -3.68
C GLN A 249 17.04 28.43 -3.80
N MET A 250 17.23 27.84 -4.98
CA MET A 250 17.20 26.39 -5.20
C MET A 250 18.29 25.66 -4.40
N GLN A 251 19.50 26.23 -4.32
CA GLN A 251 20.59 25.66 -3.52
C GLN A 251 20.21 25.59 -2.03
N LEU A 252 19.62 26.66 -1.48
CA LEU A 252 19.17 26.69 -0.09
C LEU A 252 18.07 25.66 0.18
N TYR A 253 17.07 25.55 -0.71
CA TYR A 253 16.01 24.54 -0.58
C TYR A 253 16.53 23.10 -0.73
N LEU A 254 17.52 22.87 -1.59
CA LEU A 254 18.16 21.57 -1.76
C LEU A 254 18.91 21.13 -0.49
N GLU A 255 19.64 22.05 0.15
CA GLU A 255 20.34 21.82 1.41
C GLU A 255 19.37 21.58 2.56
N GLU A 256 18.33 22.40 2.69
CA GLU A 256 17.29 22.27 3.71
C GLU A 256 16.51 20.96 3.58
N MET A 257 16.03 20.64 2.38
CA MET A 257 15.29 19.39 2.11
C MET A 257 16.15 18.16 2.37
N SER A 258 17.44 18.19 1.99
CA SER A 258 18.35 17.08 2.29
C SER A 258 18.59 16.92 3.80
N ARG A 259 18.86 18.02 4.52
CA ARG A 259 19.04 18.00 5.98
C ARG A 259 17.80 17.47 6.70
N THR A 260 16.63 18.03 6.42
CA THR A 260 15.36 17.66 7.08
C THR A 260 15.01 16.19 6.80
N TYR A 261 15.30 15.71 5.58
CA TYR A 261 15.10 14.31 5.22
C TYR A 261 16.06 13.36 5.96
N ASP A 262 17.34 13.70 6.06
CA ASP A 262 18.32 12.90 6.80
C ASP A 262 18.01 12.89 8.31
N GLU A 263 17.55 14.03 8.87
CA GLU A 263 17.09 14.14 10.25
C GLU A 263 15.88 13.22 10.55
N ILE A 264 14.86 13.20 9.69
CA ILE A 264 13.65 12.38 9.94
C ILE A 264 13.94 10.87 9.76
N MET A 265 14.84 10.50 8.85
CA MET A 265 15.31 9.11 8.76
C MET A 265 16.03 8.66 10.03
N ALA A 266 16.96 9.47 10.53
CA ALA A 266 17.70 9.20 11.75
C ALA A 266 16.77 9.13 12.99
N PHE A 267 15.75 10.00 13.05
CA PHE A 267 14.74 10.01 14.11
C PHE A 267 13.96 8.68 14.20
N TYR A 268 13.67 8.03 13.07
CA TYR A 268 13.02 6.70 13.03
C TYR A 268 14.01 5.51 13.01
N GLY A 269 15.32 5.74 13.19
CA GLY A 269 16.33 4.69 13.26
C GLY A 269 16.63 3.99 11.92
N GLU A 270 16.36 4.66 10.82
CA GLU A 270 16.79 4.29 9.47
C GLU A 270 18.12 5.01 9.14
N ASP A 271 18.94 4.44 8.28
CA ASP A 271 20.28 4.98 7.96
C ASP A 271 20.19 5.96 6.77
N PRO A 272 20.50 7.26 6.94
CA PRO A 272 20.46 8.22 5.83
C PRO A 272 21.50 7.94 4.74
N THR A 273 22.50 7.09 5.00
CA THR A 273 23.59 6.77 4.07
C THR A 273 23.35 5.51 3.22
N ASP A 274 22.32 4.72 3.53
CA ASP A 274 21.91 3.56 2.71
C ASP A 274 20.85 3.98 1.69
N ASP A 275 21.22 4.02 0.41
CA ASP A 275 20.34 4.37 -0.71
C ASP A 275 19.02 3.57 -0.72
N ASN A 276 19.04 2.29 -0.32
CA ASN A 276 17.81 1.51 -0.20
C ASN A 276 16.94 1.96 0.97
N ALA A 277 17.55 2.26 2.13
CA ALA A 277 16.83 2.78 3.28
C ALA A 277 16.18 4.14 2.96
N ARG A 278 16.87 5.01 2.21
CA ARG A 278 16.34 6.29 1.68
C ARG A 278 15.13 6.02 0.79
N ARG A 279 15.33 5.37 -0.36
CA ARG A 279 14.26 5.11 -1.34
C ARG A 279 13.01 4.49 -0.72
N ASP A 280 13.18 3.55 0.19
CA ASP A 280 12.07 2.80 0.77
C ASP A 280 11.48 3.45 2.05
N PHE A 281 12.02 4.57 2.54
CA PHE A 281 11.61 5.21 3.81
C PHE A 281 10.11 5.58 3.83
N PHE A 282 9.67 6.45 2.92
CA PHE A 282 8.27 6.84 2.82
C PHE A 282 7.38 5.67 2.41
N ALA A 283 7.88 4.72 1.61
CA ALA A 283 7.14 3.53 1.21
C ALA A 283 6.77 2.63 2.41
N LYS A 284 7.69 2.42 3.37
CA LYS A 284 7.42 1.68 4.62
C LYS A 284 6.23 2.28 5.40
N LEU A 285 6.20 3.61 5.51
CA LEU A 285 5.15 4.35 6.22
C LEU A 285 3.83 4.39 5.42
N ALA A 286 3.86 4.57 4.09
CA ALA A 286 2.67 4.49 3.23
C ALA A 286 1.99 3.10 3.27
N LEU A 287 2.79 2.04 3.31
CA LEU A 287 2.29 0.67 3.51
C LEU A 287 1.61 0.50 4.87
N PHE A 288 2.18 1.08 5.93
CA PHE A 288 1.57 1.07 7.26
C PHE A 288 0.22 1.80 7.28
N ILE A 289 0.12 3.02 6.71
CA ILE A 289 -1.16 3.75 6.55
C ILE A 289 -2.18 2.89 5.77
N SER A 290 -1.74 2.22 4.71
CA SER A 290 -2.60 1.44 3.83
C SER A 290 -3.17 0.20 4.53
N GLU A 291 -2.35 -0.56 5.27
CA GLU A 291 -2.86 -1.70 6.06
C GLU A 291 -3.63 -1.24 7.30
N TRP A 292 -3.33 -0.07 7.89
CA TRP A 292 -4.13 0.51 8.98
C TRP A 292 -5.57 0.78 8.53
N LYS A 293 -5.76 1.49 7.41
CA LYS A 293 -7.09 1.77 6.84
C LYS A 293 -7.85 0.48 6.54
N LYS A 294 -7.17 -0.50 5.93
CA LYS A 294 -7.72 -1.83 5.65
C LYS A 294 -8.09 -2.61 6.92
N SER A 295 -7.33 -2.47 8.01
CA SER A 295 -7.63 -3.08 9.31
C SER A 295 -8.83 -2.40 10.00
N ARG A 296 -8.91 -1.07 9.92
CA ARG A 296 -10.08 -0.29 10.34
C ARG A 296 -11.35 -0.71 9.62
N ASP A 297 -11.32 -0.82 8.30
CA ASP A 297 -12.49 -1.25 7.50
C ASP A 297 -12.92 -2.68 7.86
N LYS A 298 -11.97 -3.61 8.05
CA LYS A 298 -12.25 -4.97 8.56
C LYS A 298 -12.90 -4.93 9.94
N ASN A 299 -12.37 -4.14 10.88
CA ASN A 299 -12.88 -4.07 12.25
C ASN A 299 -14.27 -3.42 12.32
N VAL A 300 -14.47 -2.30 11.63
CA VAL A 300 -15.77 -1.62 11.55
C VAL A 300 -16.81 -2.56 10.93
N THR A 301 -16.51 -3.21 9.80
CA THR A 301 -17.46 -4.15 9.17
C THR A 301 -17.74 -5.38 10.04
N PHE A 302 -16.74 -5.90 10.77
CA PHE A 302 -16.92 -7.00 11.71
C PHE A 302 -17.78 -6.60 12.93
N GLU A 303 -17.53 -5.44 13.53
CA GLU A 303 -18.35 -4.87 14.62
C GLU A 303 -19.78 -4.63 14.16
N ASP A 304 -19.98 -4.14 12.93
CA ASP A 304 -21.30 -3.86 12.38
C ASP A 304 -22.09 -5.15 12.09
N GLN A 305 -21.43 -6.17 11.53
CA GLN A 305 -22.01 -7.51 11.36
C GLN A 305 -22.35 -8.15 12.71
N ARG A 306 -21.45 -8.02 13.71
CA ARG A 306 -21.67 -8.52 15.06
C ARG A 306 -22.87 -7.84 15.71
N ARG A 307 -22.97 -6.50 15.64
CA ARG A 307 -24.12 -5.72 16.13
C ARG A 307 -25.44 -6.18 15.48
N ARG A 308 -25.48 -6.30 14.15
CA ARG A 308 -26.66 -6.79 13.42
C ARG A 308 -27.03 -8.23 13.81
N ASN A 309 -26.04 -9.09 14.04
CA ASN A 309 -26.26 -10.47 14.47
C ASN A 309 -26.78 -10.55 15.91
N GLU A 310 -26.21 -9.79 16.83
CA GLU A 310 -26.67 -9.68 18.23
C GLU A 310 -28.08 -9.08 18.30
N GLU A 311 -28.41 -8.04 17.53
CA GLU A 311 -29.77 -7.52 17.40
C GLU A 311 -30.75 -8.55 16.82
N SER A 312 -30.36 -9.29 15.78
CA SER A 312 -31.19 -10.34 15.17
C SER A 312 -31.47 -11.47 16.17
N MET A 313 -30.47 -11.88 16.95
CA MET A 313 -30.62 -12.86 18.02
C MET A 313 -31.45 -12.32 19.19
N ARG A 314 -31.29 -11.05 19.58
CA ARG A 314 -32.11 -10.40 20.60
C ARG A 314 -33.59 -10.30 20.17
N ARG A 315 -33.86 -9.96 18.90
CA ARG A 315 -35.22 -9.96 18.32
C ARG A 315 -35.82 -11.37 18.26
N LYS A 316 -35.04 -12.39 17.87
CA LYS A 316 -35.49 -13.80 17.88
C LYS A 316 -35.80 -14.28 19.31
N ASN A 317 -34.93 -14.02 20.28
CA ASN A 317 -35.13 -14.40 21.67
C ASN A 317 -36.32 -13.65 22.30
N ALA A 318 -36.49 -12.35 22.01
CA ALA A 318 -37.68 -11.61 22.42
C ALA A 318 -38.97 -12.18 21.81
N ALA A 319 -38.96 -12.52 20.51
CA ALA A 319 -40.11 -13.14 19.84
C ALA A 319 -40.42 -14.56 20.38
N LEU A 320 -39.40 -15.32 20.80
CA LEU A 320 -39.57 -16.61 21.46
C LEU A 320 -40.14 -16.45 22.87
N ASN A 321 -39.65 -15.48 23.66
CA ASN A 321 -40.20 -15.18 24.99
C ASN A 321 -41.65 -14.70 24.91
N VAL A 322 -42.01 -13.81 23.99
CA VAL A 322 -43.41 -13.38 23.76
C VAL A 322 -44.30 -14.56 23.31
N ARG A 323 -43.74 -15.55 22.60
CA ARG A 323 -44.46 -16.79 22.26
C ARG A 323 -44.64 -17.72 23.46
N ALA A 324 -43.64 -17.81 24.34
CA ALA A 324 -43.70 -18.60 25.56
C ALA A 324 -44.68 -18.00 26.57
N ASP A 325 -44.68 -16.67 26.72
CA ASP A 325 -45.56 -15.93 27.63
C ASP A 325 -47.05 -16.11 27.26
N ARG A 326 -47.35 -16.06 25.95
CA ARG A 326 -48.67 -16.41 25.39
C ARG A 326 -49.08 -17.88 25.55
N LEU A 327 -48.15 -18.77 25.88
CA LEU A 327 -48.43 -20.18 26.19
C LEU A 327 -48.58 -20.42 27.70
N THR A 328 -48.11 -19.50 28.56
CA THR A 328 -48.21 -19.60 30.02
C THR A 328 -49.39 -18.81 30.61
N ASP A 329 -49.88 -17.75 29.95
CA ASP A 329 -51.11 -17.05 30.32
C ASP A 329 -52.39 -17.85 29.97
N ALA A 330 -52.27 -18.87 29.12
CA ALA A 330 -53.35 -19.79 28.78
C ALA A 330 -53.51 -20.93 29.82
N GLY A 331 -54.09 -20.60 30.98
CA GLY A 331 -54.54 -21.59 31.97
C GLY A 331 -55.56 -22.61 31.40
N PRO A 332 -55.75 -23.77 32.06
CA PRO A 332 -56.39 -24.93 31.43
C PRO A 332 -57.91 -24.78 31.30
N VAL A 333 -58.40 -24.48 30.09
CA VAL A 333 -59.83 -24.50 29.76
C VAL A 333 -60.19 -25.73 28.93
N SER A 334 -60.60 -26.79 29.61
CA SER A 334 -61.27 -27.96 29.00
C SER A 334 -62.77 -27.68 28.81
N PRO A 335 -63.47 -28.38 27.90
CA PRO A 335 -63.13 -28.52 26.50
C PRO A 335 -64.34 -28.27 25.59
N SER A 336 -64.27 -27.33 24.64
CA SER A 336 -65.13 -27.31 23.45
C SER A 336 -64.54 -26.47 22.33
N SER A 337 -64.82 -26.89 21.09
CA SER A 337 -64.50 -26.27 19.78
C SER A 337 -63.03 -26.05 19.37
N ALA A 338 -62.04 -25.90 20.26
CA ALA A 338 -60.67 -25.55 19.88
C ALA A 338 -60.01 -26.53 18.86
N GLY A 339 -60.19 -27.85 19.03
CA GLY A 339 -59.67 -28.85 18.10
C GLY A 339 -60.45 -28.99 16.79
N ALA A 340 -61.65 -28.41 16.69
CA ALA A 340 -62.49 -28.54 15.51
C ALA A 340 -61.93 -27.76 14.32
N MET A 341 -61.38 -26.56 14.54
CA MET A 341 -60.78 -25.75 13.48
C MET A 341 -59.42 -26.29 13.03
N ASP A 342 -58.58 -26.78 13.95
CA ASP A 342 -57.26 -27.31 13.60
C ASP A 342 -57.38 -28.65 12.85
N SER A 343 -58.33 -29.51 13.23
CA SER A 343 -58.69 -30.70 12.43
C SER A 343 -59.28 -30.32 11.06
N LEU A 344 -59.90 -29.14 10.92
CA LEU A 344 -60.41 -28.63 9.64
C LEU A 344 -59.27 -28.08 8.77
N LEU A 345 -58.28 -27.39 9.34
CA LEU A 345 -57.06 -26.95 8.66
C LEU A 345 -56.18 -28.13 8.24
N GLU A 346 -56.04 -29.15 9.08
CA GLU A 346 -55.31 -30.37 8.73
C GLU A 346 -56.05 -31.20 7.67
N LYS A 347 -57.40 -31.27 7.73
CA LYS A 347 -58.20 -31.84 6.63
C LYS A 347 -58.15 -31.01 5.36
N LEU A 348 -58.09 -29.68 5.41
CA LEU A 348 -57.85 -28.83 4.23
C LEU A 348 -56.46 -29.08 3.63
N ARG A 349 -55.45 -29.31 4.49
CA ARG A 349 -54.08 -29.61 4.10
C ARG A 349 -53.95 -31.01 3.50
N ALA A 350 -54.72 -31.98 3.99
CA ALA A 350 -54.84 -33.33 3.44
C ALA A 350 -55.70 -33.39 2.16
N ALA A 351 -56.67 -32.50 2.02
CA ALA A 351 -57.53 -32.37 0.84
C ALA A 351 -56.96 -31.45 -0.26
N ALA A 352 -55.83 -30.76 0.00
CA ALA A 352 -55.11 -30.01 -1.01
C ALA A 352 -54.66 -30.96 -2.14
N PRO A 353 -55.02 -30.72 -3.41
CA PRO A 353 -54.80 -31.70 -4.47
C PRO A 353 -53.30 -31.95 -4.70
N GLN A 354 -52.94 -33.24 -4.78
CA GLN A 354 -51.58 -33.79 -4.93
C GLN A 354 -50.79 -33.33 -6.19
N THR A 355 -51.33 -32.40 -6.97
CA THR A 355 -50.76 -31.90 -8.22
C THR A 355 -49.40 -31.21 -8.03
N ARG A 356 -49.17 -30.55 -6.88
CA ARG A 356 -47.89 -29.92 -6.57
C ARG A 356 -46.80 -30.95 -6.24
N ASP A 357 -47.12 -31.93 -5.40
CA ASP A 357 -46.20 -33.01 -5.02
C ASP A 357 -45.87 -33.91 -6.23
N GLN A 358 -46.82 -34.13 -7.15
CA GLN A 358 -46.54 -34.87 -8.38
C GLN A 358 -45.67 -34.07 -9.37
N ARG A 359 -45.76 -32.72 -9.37
CA ARG A 359 -44.83 -31.84 -10.11
C ARG A 359 -43.42 -31.89 -9.51
N ASP A 360 -43.27 -31.80 -8.20
CA ASP A 360 -41.96 -31.83 -7.53
C ASP A 360 -41.32 -33.23 -7.56
N ARG A 361 -42.11 -34.31 -7.45
CA ARG A 361 -41.61 -35.69 -7.69
C ARG A 361 -41.14 -35.87 -9.13
N ARG A 362 -41.88 -35.40 -10.15
CA ARG A 362 -41.42 -35.40 -11.55
C ARG A 362 -40.16 -34.54 -11.76
N ARG A 363 -40.04 -33.39 -11.09
CA ARG A 363 -38.88 -32.50 -11.17
C ARG A 363 -37.63 -33.12 -10.54
N ARG A 364 -37.76 -33.76 -9.37
CA ARG A 364 -36.68 -34.51 -8.70
C ARG A 364 -36.27 -35.78 -9.47
N ALA A 365 -37.22 -36.49 -10.07
CA ALA A 365 -36.92 -37.63 -10.94
C ALA A 365 -36.10 -37.19 -12.17
N ARG A 366 -36.53 -36.14 -12.89
CA ARG A 366 -35.78 -35.59 -14.03
C ARG A 366 -34.40 -35.04 -13.66
N LEU A 367 -34.22 -34.51 -12.44
CA LEU A 367 -32.89 -34.09 -11.96
C LEU A 367 -31.98 -35.28 -11.67
N LYS A 368 -32.49 -36.34 -11.04
CA LYS A 368 -31.72 -37.58 -10.80
C LYS A 368 -31.35 -38.28 -12.11
N ASP A 369 -32.29 -38.41 -13.02
CA ASP A 369 -32.09 -39.00 -14.35
C ASP A 369 -31.02 -38.21 -15.15
N ARG A 370 -31.12 -36.88 -15.22
CA ARG A 370 -30.11 -36.03 -15.88
C ARG A 370 -28.74 -36.03 -15.19
N HIS A 371 -28.68 -36.29 -13.88
CA HIS A 371 -27.43 -36.47 -13.15
C HIS A 371 -26.83 -37.85 -13.43
N GLN A 372 -27.65 -38.90 -13.46
CA GLN A 372 -27.23 -40.28 -13.69
C GLN A 372 -26.78 -40.50 -15.14
N VAL A 373 -27.45 -39.88 -16.13
CA VAL A 373 -26.99 -39.82 -17.53
C VAL A 373 -25.64 -39.09 -17.65
N ARG A 374 -25.42 -38.00 -16.91
CA ARG A 374 -24.15 -37.24 -16.93
C ARG A 374 -22.99 -37.99 -16.26
N VAL A 375 -23.27 -38.74 -15.20
CA VAL A 375 -22.30 -39.62 -14.52
C VAL A 375 -21.96 -40.82 -15.42
N ALA A 376 -22.97 -41.41 -16.09
CA ALA A 376 -22.75 -42.48 -17.06
C ALA A 376 -22.04 -42.02 -18.34
N SER A 377 -22.17 -40.75 -18.73
CA SER A 377 -21.49 -40.16 -19.90
C SER A 377 -20.13 -39.51 -19.58
N GLY A 378 -19.61 -39.66 -18.36
CA GLY A 378 -18.24 -39.25 -17.99
C GLY A 378 -17.91 -37.76 -18.04
N GLN A 379 -18.89 -36.85 -18.13
CA GLN A 379 -18.61 -35.40 -18.24
C GLN A 379 -18.24 -34.77 -16.89
N LYS A 380 -17.03 -34.19 -16.81
CA LYS A 380 -16.54 -33.40 -15.66
C LYS A 380 -17.33 -32.09 -15.47
N ILE A 381 -17.34 -31.62 -14.22
CA ILE A 381 -17.99 -30.38 -13.77
C ILE A 381 -17.00 -29.21 -13.96
N PRO A 382 -17.39 -28.08 -14.57
CA PRO A 382 -16.58 -26.86 -14.56
C PRO A 382 -16.60 -26.19 -13.17
N GLU A 383 -15.44 -25.78 -12.68
CA GLU A 383 -15.33 -24.90 -11.50
C GLU A 383 -15.65 -23.46 -11.89
N ILE A 384 -16.27 -22.71 -10.97
CA ILE A 384 -16.66 -21.31 -11.20
C ILE A 384 -15.84 -20.43 -10.27
N ASN A 385 -14.92 -19.66 -10.86
CA ASN A 385 -14.37 -18.48 -10.21
C ASN A 385 -13.83 -17.50 -11.27
N GLU A 386 -14.72 -16.70 -11.88
CA GLU A 386 -14.38 -15.48 -12.62
C GLU A 386 -15.66 -14.67 -12.89
N VAL A 387 -15.58 -13.34 -12.80
CA VAL A 387 -16.69 -12.41 -13.07
C VAL A 387 -16.23 -11.44 -14.17
N PRO A 388 -16.87 -11.44 -15.34
CA PRO A 388 -16.66 -10.40 -16.35
C PRO A 388 -17.77 -9.34 -16.33
N ASP A 389 -17.38 -8.08 -16.56
CA ASP A 389 -18.29 -6.98 -16.84
C ASP A 389 -19.10 -7.20 -18.12
N LEU A 390 -20.32 -6.64 -18.17
CA LEU A 390 -21.12 -6.53 -19.40
C LEU A 390 -21.79 -5.16 -19.51
N ASP A 391 -21.30 -4.38 -20.46
CA ASP A 391 -22.03 -3.27 -21.09
C ASP A 391 -23.07 -3.82 -22.09
N THR A 392 -24.19 -3.13 -22.27
CA THR A 392 -24.88 -2.88 -23.56
C THR A 392 -26.15 -2.03 -23.36
N GLY A 393 -26.31 -0.95 -24.14
CA GLY A 393 -27.54 -0.14 -24.23
C GLY A 393 -28.71 -0.86 -24.93
N LEU A 394 -29.87 -0.28 -25.27
CA LEU A 394 -30.36 1.09 -25.54
C LEU A 394 -31.94 1.00 -25.62
N PRO A 395 -32.78 1.99 -26.03
CA PRO A 395 -32.53 3.35 -26.56
C PRO A 395 -33.40 4.55 -26.05
N SER A 396 -32.81 5.74 -26.13
CA SER A 396 -33.36 7.02 -26.68
C SER A 396 -34.62 7.74 -26.11
N ALA A 397 -34.41 8.97 -25.62
CA ALA A 397 -35.06 10.20 -26.15
C ALA A 397 -34.23 11.48 -25.81
N LYS A 398 -34.30 12.51 -26.67
CA LYS A 398 -33.58 13.81 -26.56
C LYS A 398 -34.35 14.77 -25.60
N SER A 399 -33.77 15.65 -24.78
CA SER A 399 -33.19 16.99 -25.10
C SER A 399 -32.91 17.74 -23.75
N VAL A 400 -32.25 18.90 -23.56
CA VAL A 400 -31.34 19.81 -24.33
C VAL A 400 -30.72 20.84 -23.34
N ASP A 401 -29.61 21.50 -23.73
CA ASP A 401 -28.97 22.72 -23.16
C ASP A 401 -28.27 22.74 -21.78
N SER A 402 -27.20 23.54 -21.76
CA SER A 402 -26.39 24.04 -20.62
C SER A 402 -26.74 25.54 -20.37
N PRO A 403 -25.95 26.41 -19.68
CA PRO A 403 -24.90 26.24 -18.66
C PRO A 403 -25.00 27.21 -17.42
N ALA A 404 -24.12 27.02 -16.43
CA ALA A 404 -23.38 28.03 -15.63
C ALA A 404 -24.06 29.14 -14.76
N THR A 405 -23.21 29.75 -13.91
CA THR A 405 -23.38 30.93 -13.00
C THR A 405 -24.24 30.69 -11.74
N ASP A 406 -23.87 31.01 -10.49
CA ASP A 406 -23.02 32.03 -9.79
C ASP A 406 -23.90 33.00 -8.96
N GLU A 407 -23.30 33.72 -8.00
CA GLU A 407 -23.82 34.76 -7.11
C GLU A 407 -24.55 34.37 -5.80
N THR A 408 -23.81 34.56 -4.70
CA THR A 408 -24.30 35.27 -3.49
C THR A 408 -24.31 36.78 -3.80
N PRO A 409 -25.17 37.65 -3.21
CA PRO A 409 -25.21 37.91 -1.75
C PRO A 409 -26.58 38.37 -1.18
N GLY A 410 -26.64 38.71 0.13
CA GLY A 410 -27.73 39.53 0.67
C GLY A 410 -28.09 39.32 2.15
N THR A 411 -27.40 40.01 3.06
CA THR A 411 -27.75 40.07 4.50
C THR A 411 -28.88 41.08 4.80
N GLY A 412 -29.82 40.73 5.68
CA GLY A 412 -30.85 41.65 6.19
C GLY A 412 -31.50 41.20 7.50
N SER A 413 -31.07 41.79 8.62
CA SER A 413 -31.66 41.66 9.98
C SER A 413 -33.03 42.39 10.05
N ALA A 414 -33.96 42.22 11.01
CA ALA A 414 -33.99 41.63 12.36
C ALA A 414 -35.47 41.22 12.69
N GLY A 415 -35.84 40.54 13.79
CA GLY A 415 -35.10 39.97 14.92
C GLY A 415 -36.03 39.63 16.10
N GLY A 416 -35.45 39.22 17.24
CA GLY A 416 -36.13 38.99 18.52
C GLY A 416 -36.60 37.54 18.78
N ASN A 417 -36.55 36.99 20.00
CA ASN A 417 -35.91 37.49 21.23
C ASN A 417 -35.73 36.36 22.28
N LEU A 418 -34.86 36.59 23.27
CA LEU A 418 -34.67 35.92 24.57
C LEU A 418 -33.75 34.67 24.57
N LEU A 419 -32.51 34.66 25.07
CA LEU A 419 -31.91 35.07 26.37
C LEU A 419 -32.38 34.26 27.60
N SER A 420 -31.47 33.47 28.18
CA SER A 420 -31.26 33.35 29.64
C SER A 420 -29.88 32.71 29.96
N PRO A 421 -29.29 32.94 31.15
CA PRO A 421 -27.84 32.90 31.35
C PRO A 421 -27.36 31.96 32.49
N THR A 422 -26.12 32.17 32.93
CA THR A 422 -25.28 31.35 33.83
C THR A 422 -25.48 31.55 35.34
N SER A 423 -25.16 30.48 36.10
CA SER A 423 -24.65 30.43 37.51
C SER A 423 -25.60 30.89 38.65
N VAL A 424 -25.50 30.47 39.93
CA VAL A 424 -24.48 29.78 40.76
C VAL A 424 -25.17 28.89 41.85
N THR A 425 -24.42 28.05 42.57
CA THR A 425 -24.63 27.48 43.95
C THR A 425 -25.21 26.06 44.15
N SER A 426 -24.60 25.36 45.12
CA SER A 426 -24.99 24.06 45.74
C SER A 426 -25.66 24.33 47.12
N PRO A 427 -26.31 23.34 47.79
CA PRO A 427 -25.61 22.22 48.47
C PRO A 427 -26.35 20.85 48.44
N GLN A 428 -25.74 19.86 49.11
CA GLN A 428 -26.22 18.57 49.69
C GLN A 428 -27.72 18.18 49.56
N GLU A 429 -28.14 16.90 49.46
CA GLU A 429 -27.54 15.67 50.03
C GLU A 429 -28.15 14.37 49.44
N GLY A 430 -27.44 13.23 49.54
CA GLY A 430 -28.08 11.91 49.77
C GLY A 430 -28.18 10.87 48.62
N GLU A 431 -27.08 10.17 48.26
CA GLU A 431 -27.16 8.89 47.52
C GLU A 431 -25.95 7.94 47.69
N ASP A 432 -25.45 7.70 48.93
CA ASP A 432 -24.23 6.89 49.19
C ASP A 432 -24.45 5.52 49.92
N ASP A 433 -25.69 5.19 50.32
CA ASP A 433 -25.96 4.12 51.30
C ASP A 433 -25.93 2.67 50.74
N VAL A 434 -25.63 2.50 49.45
CA VAL A 434 -25.58 1.18 48.78
C VAL A 434 -24.15 0.65 48.62
N ALA A 435 -23.19 1.53 48.32
CA ALA A 435 -21.79 1.14 48.14
C ALA A 435 -21.13 0.72 49.47
N GLN A 436 -21.42 1.47 50.54
CA GLN A 436 -20.83 1.23 51.86
C GLN A 436 -21.36 -0.07 52.50
N ARG A 437 -22.61 -0.44 52.22
CA ARG A 437 -23.23 -1.69 52.66
C ARG A 437 -22.66 -2.92 51.95
N ALA A 438 -22.19 -2.79 50.71
CA ALA A 438 -21.49 -3.85 49.99
C ALA A 438 -20.05 -4.06 50.50
N ALA A 439 -19.36 -2.99 50.92
CA ALA A 439 -18.00 -3.05 51.44
C ALA A 439 -17.91 -3.83 52.76
N ILE A 440 -18.82 -3.56 53.72
CA ILE A 440 -18.84 -4.22 55.03
C ILE A 440 -19.07 -5.74 54.91
N LEU A 441 -19.87 -6.17 53.93
CA LEU A 441 -20.19 -7.58 53.69
C LEU A 441 -19.01 -8.35 53.05
N LEU A 442 -18.12 -7.66 52.33
CA LEU A 442 -16.89 -8.23 51.78
C LEU A 442 -15.74 -8.28 52.78
N GLN A 443 -15.71 -7.38 53.76
CA GLN A 443 -14.65 -7.33 54.78
C GLN A 443 -14.76 -8.46 55.83
N GLY A 444 -15.97 -8.98 56.07
CA GLY A 444 -16.19 -10.11 56.99
C GLY A 444 -15.63 -11.47 56.53
N MET A 445 -15.07 -11.57 55.32
CA MET A 445 -14.43 -12.79 54.79
C MET A 445 -12.90 -12.69 54.69
N ARG A 446 -12.32 -11.59 55.18
CA ARG A 446 -10.89 -11.29 55.04
C ARG A 446 -10.41 -10.38 56.16
N ASP A 447 -10.16 -10.97 57.32
CA ASP A 447 -8.94 -10.78 58.13
C ASP A 447 -9.00 -11.72 59.36
N GLY A 448 -7.85 -12.32 59.70
CA GLY A 448 -7.72 -13.40 60.68
C GLY A 448 -6.44 -14.19 60.40
N ASP A 449 -5.39 -13.84 61.12
CA ASP A 449 -3.98 -14.07 60.78
C ASP A 449 -3.42 -15.49 61.04
N GLU A 450 -2.14 -15.65 60.68
CA GLU A 450 -1.17 -16.70 61.05
C GLU A 450 -1.01 -17.96 60.16
N VAL A 451 0.16 -18.59 60.33
CA VAL A 451 0.94 -19.26 59.29
C VAL A 451 0.86 -20.79 59.41
N GLU A 452 0.02 -21.42 58.59
CA GLU A 452 0.15 -22.80 58.06
C GLU A 452 -1.04 -23.10 57.13
N GLY A 453 -0.83 -23.76 55.97
CA GLY A 453 -1.98 -24.24 55.14
C GLY A 453 -1.89 -24.22 53.61
N ASP A 454 -0.75 -23.88 52.98
CA ASP A 454 -0.67 -23.83 51.51
C ASP A 454 -0.64 -25.24 50.84
N GLU A 455 -0.39 -26.31 51.61
CA GLU A 455 -0.57 -27.69 51.11
C GLU A 455 -2.04 -28.10 51.03
N ASP A 456 -2.84 -27.87 52.08
CA ASP A 456 -4.26 -28.25 52.13
C ASP A 456 -5.10 -27.57 51.04
N ARG A 457 -4.82 -26.30 50.74
CA ARG A 457 -5.49 -25.57 49.65
C ARG A 457 -5.17 -26.18 48.28
N ARG A 458 -3.95 -26.72 48.12
CA ARG A 458 -3.45 -27.34 46.89
C ARG A 458 -3.94 -28.79 46.75
N GLU A 459 -4.07 -29.51 47.87
CA GLU A 459 -4.73 -30.81 48.01
C GLU A 459 -6.21 -30.70 47.63
N ALA A 460 -6.95 -29.74 48.20
CA ALA A 460 -8.36 -29.49 47.90
C ALA A 460 -8.61 -29.20 46.40
N LEU A 461 -7.74 -28.41 45.75
CA LEU A 461 -7.80 -28.15 44.31
C LEU A 461 -7.52 -29.40 43.45
N ARG A 462 -6.64 -30.30 43.90
CA ARG A 462 -6.39 -31.60 43.25
C ARG A 462 -7.56 -32.56 43.43
N GLN A 463 -8.17 -32.60 44.62
CA GLN A 463 -9.36 -33.41 44.90
C GLN A 463 -10.60 -32.93 44.13
N ALA A 464 -10.80 -31.61 44.00
CA ALA A 464 -11.86 -31.03 43.19
C ALA A 464 -11.76 -31.48 41.72
N ARG A 465 -10.57 -31.36 41.10
CA ARG A 465 -10.32 -31.82 39.73
C ARG A 465 -10.53 -33.33 39.55
N ARG A 466 -10.17 -34.15 40.55
CA ARG A 466 -10.45 -35.60 40.54
C ARG A 466 -11.95 -35.91 40.60
N LYS A 467 -12.73 -35.19 41.41
CA LYS A 467 -14.21 -35.34 41.45
C LYS A 467 -14.85 -35.04 40.09
N THR A 468 -14.51 -33.91 39.46
CA THR A 468 -15.08 -33.54 38.14
C THR A 468 -14.83 -34.61 37.08
N ALA A 469 -13.61 -35.17 37.01
CA ALA A 469 -13.27 -36.25 36.09
C ALA A 469 -14.01 -37.56 36.39
N GLN A 470 -14.26 -37.87 37.66
CA GLN A 470 -14.99 -39.06 38.09
C GLN A 470 -16.50 -38.96 37.76
N ASP A 471 -17.09 -37.78 37.95
CA ASP A 471 -18.50 -37.51 37.61
C ASP A 471 -18.74 -37.52 36.10
N GLU A 472 -17.78 -37.08 35.29
CA GLU A 472 -17.85 -37.23 33.84
C GLU A 472 -17.80 -38.70 33.41
N ARG A 473 -16.94 -39.52 34.04
CA ARG A 473 -16.88 -40.98 33.81
C ARG A 473 -18.20 -41.68 34.18
N ASN A 474 -18.78 -41.34 35.32
CA ASN A 474 -20.07 -41.88 35.76
C ASN A 474 -21.22 -41.47 34.81
N SER A 475 -21.20 -40.23 34.31
CA SER A 475 -22.17 -39.75 33.31
C SER A 475 -22.08 -40.51 31.99
N ARG A 476 -20.86 -40.81 31.53
CA ARG A 476 -20.63 -41.66 30.33
C ARG A 476 -21.11 -43.11 30.55
N ARG A 477 -20.95 -43.68 31.75
CA ARG A 477 -21.46 -45.03 32.10
C ARG A 477 -22.99 -45.09 32.10
N ARG A 478 -23.66 -44.15 32.77
CA ARG A 478 -25.14 -44.03 32.76
C ARG A 478 -25.71 -43.89 31.35
N ARG A 479 -25.01 -43.20 30.45
CA ARG A 479 -25.42 -43.06 29.04
C ARG A 479 -25.34 -44.40 28.27
N ARG A 480 -24.40 -45.29 28.61
CA ARG A 480 -24.29 -46.64 28.02
C ARG A 480 -25.34 -47.60 28.58
N GLU A 481 -25.60 -47.58 29.88
CA GLU A 481 -26.65 -48.39 30.52
C GLU A 481 -28.04 -48.02 29.95
N LYS A 482 -28.32 -46.72 29.75
CA LYS A 482 -29.58 -46.23 29.16
C LYS A 482 -29.76 -46.54 27.67
N THR A 483 -28.70 -46.95 26.95
CA THR A 483 -28.79 -47.47 25.57
C THR A 483 -28.87 -49.00 25.50
N SER A 484 -28.70 -49.70 26.62
CA SER A 484 -28.77 -51.17 26.69
C SER A 484 -30.17 -51.69 27.04
N SER A 485 -31.10 -50.84 27.49
CA SER A 485 -32.38 -51.25 28.10
C SER A 485 -33.59 -51.18 27.14
N SER A 486 -33.38 -51.27 25.83
CA SER A 486 -34.45 -51.22 24.82
C SER A 486 -34.36 -52.36 23.81
N GLN A 487 -34.85 -53.55 24.18
CA GLN A 487 -35.18 -54.64 23.26
C GLN A 487 -36.68 -54.95 23.31
N PRO A 488 -37.33 -55.22 22.16
CA PRO A 488 -38.72 -55.70 22.10
C PRO A 488 -38.83 -57.23 22.35
N PRO A 489 -40.04 -57.74 22.71
CA PRO A 489 -40.23 -59.13 23.14
C PRO A 489 -40.30 -60.17 21.99
N PRO A 490 -40.14 -61.48 22.27
CA PRO A 490 -39.95 -62.52 21.26
C PRO A 490 -41.24 -63.18 20.75
N ARG A 491 -41.13 -63.91 19.63
CA ARG A 491 -42.10 -64.90 19.12
C ARG A 491 -41.38 -66.21 18.71
N PRO A 492 -42.08 -67.36 18.65
CA PRO A 492 -41.51 -68.64 19.08
C PRO A 492 -40.88 -69.50 17.97
N ALA A 493 -40.11 -70.50 18.40
CA ALA A 493 -39.44 -71.51 17.58
C ALA A 493 -40.36 -72.68 17.16
N ASN A 494 -40.04 -73.36 16.06
CA ASN A 494 -39.43 -74.71 16.10
C ASN A 494 -39.08 -75.25 14.70
N GLY A 495 -38.06 -76.13 14.61
CA GLY A 495 -37.81 -76.93 13.40
C GLY A 495 -36.36 -77.40 13.16
N THR A 496 -35.89 -78.42 13.90
CA THR A 496 -34.93 -79.50 13.51
C THR A 496 -33.61 -79.13 12.78
N ALA A 497 -32.40 -79.39 13.34
CA ALA A 497 -31.71 -80.70 13.47
C ALA A 497 -31.30 -81.30 12.10
N GLU A 498 -30.07 -81.75 11.80
CA GLU A 498 -28.75 -81.95 12.45
C GLU A 498 -27.63 -81.63 11.41
N GLY A 499 -26.37 -81.33 11.74
CA GLY A 499 -25.33 -82.26 12.22
C GLY A 499 -23.92 -81.75 11.87
N ALA A 500 -22.85 -82.33 12.44
CA ALA A 500 -21.48 -81.80 12.41
C ALA A 500 -20.58 -82.36 11.26
N GLY A 501 -19.43 -81.73 10.98
CA GLY A 501 -18.41 -82.27 10.06
C GLY A 501 -17.25 -81.34 9.63
N GLU A 502 -16.22 -81.25 10.48
CA GLU A 502 -14.76 -81.14 10.21
C GLU A 502 -14.10 -80.34 9.05
N SER A 503 -12.97 -79.70 9.44
CA SER A 503 -11.64 -79.66 8.77
C SER A 503 -11.13 -78.37 8.06
N ASN A 504 -9.80 -78.21 8.09
CA ASN A 504 -8.99 -77.00 7.79
C ASN A 504 -8.34 -76.97 6.39
N ALA A 505 -8.02 -75.77 5.89
CA ALA A 505 -6.87 -75.41 5.03
C ALA A 505 -6.72 -73.86 5.05
N ALA A 506 -5.57 -73.20 5.29
CA ALA A 506 -4.28 -73.13 4.55
C ALA A 506 -4.38 -72.23 3.29
N GLU A 507 -3.37 -71.46 2.80
CA GLU A 507 -1.92 -71.33 3.13
C GLU A 507 -1.25 -70.08 2.45
N GLY A 508 0.08 -69.90 2.59
CA GLY A 508 0.96 -69.01 1.76
C GLY A 508 1.70 -67.88 2.54
N GLU A 509 2.93 -68.04 3.07
CA GLU A 509 4.29 -68.05 2.43
C GLU A 509 4.75 -66.66 1.89
N SER A 510 5.86 -65.99 2.32
CA SER A 510 7.30 -66.31 2.53
C SER A 510 8.17 -66.19 1.24
N ALA A 511 9.45 -65.78 1.18
CA ALA A 511 10.41 -65.08 2.05
C ALA A 511 11.70 -64.68 1.25
N GLN A 512 12.72 -64.07 1.89
CA GLN A 512 14.11 -63.78 1.37
C GLN A 512 14.25 -62.88 0.10
N GLY A 513 15.43 -62.32 -0.25
CA GLY A 513 16.69 -62.17 0.50
C GLY A 513 17.99 -62.30 -0.33
N ASP A 514 18.66 -61.15 -0.56
CA ASP A 514 20.12 -60.95 -0.81
C ASP A 514 20.77 -61.32 -2.18
N LYS A 515 21.96 -60.70 -2.42
CA LYS A 515 23.14 -61.05 -3.27
C LYS A 515 23.56 -60.23 -4.52
N ASP A 516 24.89 -59.94 -4.52
CA ASP A 516 25.91 -59.87 -5.61
C ASP A 516 25.72 -58.80 -6.75
N GLU A 517 26.72 -58.19 -7.43
CA GLU A 517 28.20 -58.13 -7.44
C GLU A 517 28.62 -56.78 -8.11
N ALA A 518 29.59 -55.99 -7.63
CA ALA A 518 31.04 -55.95 -7.95
C ALA A 518 31.49 -55.49 -9.38
N GLY A 519 32.38 -54.47 -9.42
CA GLY A 519 33.25 -54.07 -10.55
C GLY A 519 32.89 -52.76 -11.27
N SER A 520 33.81 -51.98 -11.87
CA SER A 520 35.29 -51.92 -11.82
C SER A 520 35.78 -50.68 -12.61
N THR A 521 36.89 -50.02 -12.19
CA THR A 521 37.82 -49.18 -13.01
C THR A 521 37.26 -47.93 -13.77
N ALA A 522 38.01 -46.85 -14.04
CA ALA A 522 39.31 -46.33 -13.60
C ALA A 522 39.44 -44.83 -14.02
N ALA A 523 40.62 -44.24 -13.75
CA ALA A 523 41.12 -42.93 -14.17
C ALA A 523 40.94 -42.63 -15.70
N HIS A 524 41.14 -41.42 -16.24
CA HIS A 524 42.13 -40.39 -15.90
C HIS A 524 41.74 -38.99 -16.44
N SER A 525 42.61 -38.01 -16.15
CA SER A 525 42.91 -36.72 -16.81
C SER A 525 42.55 -36.57 -18.32
N GLU A 526 42.49 -35.38 -18.93
CA GLU A 526 43.33 -34.17 -18.72
C GLU A 526 42.71 -32.93 -19.41
N GLU A 527 42.98 -31.73 -18.88
CA GLU A 527 43.07 -30.47 -19.65
C GLU A 527 44.32 -30.57 -20.59
N PRO A 528 44.55 -29.74 -21.64
CA PRO A 528 44.93 -28.34 -21.38
C PRO A 528 44.74 -27.31 -22.54
N ALA A 529 44.97 -26.03 -22.22
CA ALA A 529 45.83 -25.01 -22.87
C ALA A 529 45.97 -24.89 -24.42
N ALA A 530 46.41 -23.76 -25.01
CA ALA A 530 46.48 -22.32 -24.69
C ALA A 530 47.15 -21.58 -25.89
N ALA A 531 46.99 -20.24 -25.98
CA ALA A 531 47.84 -19.25 -26.70
C ALA A 531 47.22 -17.85 -26.43
N ALA A 532 47.84 -16.75 -25.96
CA ALA A 532 49.21 -16.18 -26.11
C ALA A 532 49.52 -15.81 -27.58
N GLU A 533 50.11 -14.67 -27.96
CA GLU A 533 50.95 -13.65 -27.27
C GLU A 533 50.36 -12.22 -27.55
N GLU A 534 50.93 -11.04 -27.28
CA GLU A 534 52.33 -10.59 -27.05
C GLU A 534 52.38 -9.24 -26.26
N GLU A 535 53.57 -8.87 -25.75
CA GLU A 535 53.80 -7.72 -24.87
C GLU A 535 53.98 -6.35 -25.58
N GLY A 536 53.87 -5.25 -24.82
CA GLY A 536 54.22 -3.90 -25.26
C GLY A 536 54.66 -3.01 -24.09
N ASP A 537 55.97 -2.88 -23.89
CA ASP A 537 56.61 -2.09 -22.82
C ASP A 537 56.63 -0.58 -23.14
N VAL A 538 56.26 0.28 -22.17
CA VAL A 538 56.32 1.75 -22.25
C VAL A 538 56.66 2.32 -20.86
N PRO A 539 57.68 3.20 -20.72
CA PRO A 539 58.28 3.52 -19.43
C PRO A 539 57.58 4.65 -18.64
N THR A 540 57.72 4.58 -17.31
CA THR A 540 57.37 5.64 -16.36
C THR A 540 58.38 6.80 -16.35
N PRO A 541 57.95 8.06 -16.13
CA PRO A 541 58.84 9.22 -16.08
C PRO A 541 59.61 9.32 -14.76
N LYS A 542 60.86 9.80 -14.83
CA LYS A 542 61.72 10.09 -13.66
C LYS A 542 61.30 11.38 -12.94
N PRO A 543 61.54 11.50 -11.62
CA PRO A 543 61.47 12.78 -10.92
C PRO A 543 62.65 13.69 -11.29
N VAL A 544 62.44 15.01 -11.15
CA VAL A 544 63.41 16.07 -11.47
C VAL A 544 64.43 16.22 -10.34
N GLU A 545 65.72 16.26 -10.67
CA GLU A 545 66.78 16.67 -9.73
C GLU A 545 66.77 18.19 -9.52
N GLU A 546 66.87 18.62 -8.27
CA GLU A 546 67.24 19.99 -7.92
C GLU A 546 68.71 20.25 -8.30
N VAL A 547 69.01 21.41 -8.89
CA VAL A 547 70.38 21.92 -9.01
C VAL A 547 70.49 23.20 -8.17
N PRO A 548 71.42 23.28 -7.22
CA PRO A 548 71.62 24.47 -6.39
C PRO A 548 72.64 25.44 -7.01
N SER A 549 72.26 26.70 -7.22
CA SER A 549 73.09 27.93 -7.10
C SER A 549 72.25 29.17 -7.41
#